data_AF-A0AAU6LE26-F1
#
_entry.id   AF-A0AAU6LE26-F1
#
_cell.length_a   1.000
_cell.length_b   1.000
_cell.length_c   1.000
_cell.angle_alpha   90.00
_cell.angle_beta   90.00
_cell.angle_gamma   90.00
#
_symmetry.space_group_name_H-M   'P 1'
#
loop_
_entity.id
_entity.type
_entity.pdbx_description
1 polymer ?
#
loop_
_entity_poly.entity_id
_entity_poly.type
_entity_poly.pdbx_seq_one_letter_code
_entity_poly.pdbx_strand_id
1 'polypeptide(L)'
;MNVLRTRTMSAFLTLGAGALIGALGALAGKLDGPIFHVVNIVFSGGWSWACFAFLVGYTRKSKVESACLASSALAVGVVVYYLLKWLSPVAPIGMTADGTVGDGVSSGILFWGIAAFLFGAPLGLFGNLARIPGIGGLPFRLLVPLIVYFETSTRLEVEAATAGRFVEMTWSTIRVIAVLAALALVGHTAWEWVRSARGRERRT
;
A
#
# COMPACT_ATOMS: atom_id res chain seq x y z
N MET A 1 21.89 25.18 -5.06
CA MET A 1 21.06 24.65 -6.17
C MET A 1 20.87 23.13 -6.16
N ASN A 2 21.84 22.31 -5.73
CA ASN A 2 21.71 20.84 -5.79
C ASN A 2 20.63 20.23 -4.87
N VAL A 3 20.47 20.72 -3.64
CA VAL A 3 19.49 20.15 -2.68
C VAL A 3 18.03 20.38 -3.10
N LEU A 4 17.72 21.55 -3.68
CA LEU A 4 16.37 21.86 -4.16
C LEU A 4 15.99 20.95 -5.33
N ARG A 5 16.93 20.74 -6.28
CA ARG A 5 16.76 19.85 -7.44
C ARG A 5 16.55 18.39 -7.03
N THR A 6 17.29 17.90 -6.03
CA THR A 6 17.11 16.54 -5.53
C THR A 6 15.75 16.35 -4.86
N ARG A 7 15.28 17.34 -4.09
CA ARG A 7 13.96 17.29 -3.44
C ARG A 7 12.82 17.31 -4.46
N THR A 8 12.88 18.20 -5.45
CA THR A 8 11.85 18.27 -6.50
C THR A 8 11.82 16.99 -7.32
N MET A 9 12.97 16.48 -7.76
CA MET A 9 13.05 15.22 -8.51
C MET A 9 12.46 14.06 -7.70
N SER A 10 12.76 14.00 -6.40
CA SER A 10 12.23 12.97 -5.52
C SER A 10 10.72 13.07 -5.31
N ALA A 11 10.16 14.28 -5.25
CA ALA A 11 8.73 14.50 -5.22
C ALA A 11 8.06 14.05 -6.52
N PHE A 12 8.61 14.43 -7.69
CA PHE A 12 8.10 13.99 -9.00
C PHE A 12 8.12 12.47 -9.15
N LEU A 13 9.21 11.80 -8.74
CA LEU A 13 9.29 10.35 -8.76
C LEU A 13 8.22 9.70 -7.87
N THR A 14 7.89 10.32 -6.74
CA THR A 14 6.88 9.81 -5.80
C THR A 14 5.48 9.93 -6.38
N LEU A 15 5.15 11.09 -6.96
CA LEU A 15 3.88 11.29 -7.65
C LEU A 15 3.75 10.38 -8.88
N GLY A 16 4.84 10.24 -9.64
CA GLY A 16 4.93 9.32 -10.78
C GLY A 16 4.72 7.87 -10.35
N ALA A 17 5.30 7.42 -9.25
CA ALA A 17 5.07 6.08 -8.70
C ALA A 17 3.60 5.88 -8.30
N GLY A 18 2.95 6.90 -7.71
CA GLY A 18 1.53 6.87 -7.41
C GLY A 18 0.67 6.71 -8.67
N ALA A 19 0.95 7.49 -9.72
CA ALA A 19 0.30 7.37 -11.02
C ALA A 19 0.50 5.97 -11.63
N LEU A 20 1.72 5.42 -11.54
CA LEU A 20 2.07 4.10 -12.09
C LEU A 20 1.32 2.97 -11.37
N ILE A 21 1.19 3.04 -10.04
CA ILE A 21 0.35 2.12 -9.25
C ILE A 21 -1.11 2.22 -9.66
N GLY A 22 -1.63 3.44 -9.85
CA GLY A 22 -3.00 3.65 -10.33
C GLY A 22 -3.24 3.06 -11.72
N ALA A 23 -2.28 3.21 -12.62
CA ALA A 23 -2.34 2.62 -13.95
C ALA A 23 -2.30 1.09 -13.90
N LEU A 24 -1.42 0.49 -13.07
CA LEU A 24 -1.36 -0.96 -12.89
C LEU A 24 -2.68 -1.49 -12.32
N GLY A 25 -3.26 -0.84 -11.30
CA GLY A 25 -4.54 -1.24 -10.74
C GLY A 25 -5.69 -1.19 -11.75
N ALA A 26 -5.68 -0.23 -12.68
CA ALA A 26 -6.74 -0.06 -13.66
C ALA A 26 -6.58 -0.93 -14.93
N LEU A 27 -5.34 -1.27 -15.31
CA LEU A 27 -5.04 -1.90 -16.59
C LEU A 27 -4.63 -3.37 -16.46
N ALA A 28 -4.12 -3.82 -15.31
CA ALA A 28 -3.64 -5.19 -15.17
C ALA A 28 -4.74 -6.24 -15.42
N GLY A 29 -5.99 -5.97 -15.05
CA GLY A 29 -7.12 -6.87 -15.33
C GLY A 29 -7.51 -6.98 -16.80
N LYS A 30 -6.91 -6.20 -17.71
CA LYS A 30 -7.20 -6.21 -19.16
C LYS A 30 -6.25 -7.06 -19.97
N LEU A 31 -5.12 -7.43 -19.38
CA LEU A 31 -4.10 -8.21 -20.04
C LEU A 31 -4.30 -9.67 -19.66
N ASP A 32 -4.42 -10.52 -20.68
CA ASP A 32 -4.53 -11.95 -20.46
C ASP A 32 -3.20 -12.50 -19.92
N GLY A 33 -3.29 -13.28 -18.85
CA GLY A 33 -2.15 -14.04 -18.34
C GLY A 33 -2.10 -14.10 -16.80
N PRO A 34 -1.49 -15.16 -16.25
CA PRO A 34 -1.48 -15.40 -14.82
C PRO A 34 -0.79 -14.28 -14.03
N ILE A 35 0.28 -13.69 -14.58
CA ILE A 35 1.02 -12.60 -13.94
C ILE A 35 0.14 -11.36 -13.82
N PHE A 36 -0.56 -10.98 -14.88
CA PHE A 36 -1.42 -9.80 -14.90
C PHE A 36 -2.64 -9.97 -13.97
N HIS A 37 -3.16 -11.18 -13.85
CA HIS A 37 -4.20 -11.49 -12.87
C HIS A 37 -3.70 -11.31 -11.43
N VAL A 38 -2.49 -11.79 -11.10
CA VAL A 38 -1.91 -11.56 -9.76
C VAL A 38 -1.69 -10.07 -9.50
N VAL A 39 -1.15 -9.33 -10.48
CA VAL A 39 -0.95 -7.89 -10.37
C VAL A 39 -2.28 -7.18 -10.12
N ASN A 40 -3.34 -7.53 -10.87
CA ASN A 40 -4.67 -6.98 -10.67
C ASN A 40 -5.21 -7.29 -9.26
N ILE A 41 -5.07 -8.53 -8.78
CA ILE A 41 -5.51 -8.93 -7.43
C ILE A 41 -4.74 -8.15 -6.36
N VAL A 42 -3.42 -8.00 -6.50
CA VAL A 42 -2.56 -7.28 -5.55
C VAL A 42 -2.91 -5.79 -5.50
N PHE A 43 -2.99 -5.13 -6.65
CA PHE A 43 -3.21 -3.67 -6.72
C PHE A 43 -4.68 -3.27 -6.58
N SER A 44 -5.62 -4.21 -6.66
CA SER A 44 -7.01 -3.99 -6.22
C SER A 44 -7.18 -4.04 -4.69
N GLY A 45 -6.18 -4.57 -3.97
CA GLY A 45 -6.10 -4.58 -2.51
C GLY A 45 -5.75 -3.21 -1.94
N GLY A 46 -6.55 -2.70 -1.01
CA GLY A 46 -6.29 -1.41 -0.32
C GLY A 46 -4.96 -1.40 0.43
N TRP A 47 -4.51 -2.56 0.91
CA TRP A 47 -3.25 -2.77 1.59
C TRP A 47 -2.04 -2.41 0.72
N SER A 48 -2.12 -2.58 -0.60
CA SER A 48 -1.02 -2.25 -1.51
C SER A 48 -0.82 -0.73 -1.62
N TRP A 49 -1.92 0.02 -1.64
CA TRP A 49 -1.95 1.47 -1.60
C TRP A 49 -1.48 1.99 -0.23
N ALA A 50 -1.93 1.35 0.86
CA ALA A 50 -1.47 1.69 2.18
C ALA A 50 0.05 1.45 2.36
N CYS A 51 0.55 0.33 1.84
CA CYS A 51 1.96 0.00 1.79
C CYS A 51 2.75 1.05 1.00
N PHE A 52 2.24 1.47 -0.16
CA PHE A 52 2.85 2.52 -0.95
C PHE A 52 2.99 3.84 -0.15
N ALA A 53 1.90 4.34 0.44
CA ALA A 53 1.96 5.55 1.26
C ALA A 53 2.93 5.42 2.44
N PHE A 54 2.93 4.27 3.10
CA PHE A 54 3.86 3.97 4.17
C PHE A 54 5.32 4.02 3.69
N LEU A 55 5.65 3.39 2.56
CA LEU A 55 6.99 3.39 1.98
C LEU A 55 7.43 4.79 1.54
N VAL A 56 6.52 5.57 0.94
CA VAL A 56 6.76 6.99 0.66
C VAL A 56 7.17 7.70 1.93
N GLY A 57 6.40 7.53 3.01
CA GLY A 57 6.71 8.08 4.33
C GLY A 57 8.08 7.65 4.89
N TYR A 58 8.38 6.36 4.81
CA TYR A 58 9.60 5.72 5.30
C TYR A 58 10.86 6.26 4.62
N THR A 59 10.78 6.64 3.34
CA THR A 59 11.96 7.19 2.63
C THR A 59 12.27 8.64 2.96
N ARG A 60 11.39 9.37 3.65
CA ARG A 60 11.58 10.80 3.96
C ARG A 60 12.14 11.03 5.34
N LYS A 61 12.89 12.12 5.49
CA LYS A 61 13.42 12.59 6.78
C LYS A 61 12.45 13.52 7.51
N SER A 62 11.72 14.36 6.79
CA SER A 62 10.74 15.29 7.35
C SER A 62 9.37 14.63 7.49
N LYS A 63 8.76 14.71 8.69
CA LYS A 63 7.40 14.23 8.97
C LYS A 63 6.35 14.90 8.08
N VAL A 64 6.49 16.20 7.86
CA VAL A 64 5.59 16.98 7.01
C VAL A 64 5.73 16.53 5.56
N GLU A 65 6.97 16.37 5.08
CA GLU A 65 7.22 15.87 3.71
C GLU A 65 6.65 14.46 3.52
N SER A 66 6.82 13.57 4.50
CA SER A 66 6.23 12.23 4.50
C SER A 66 4.72 12.27 4.33
N ALA A 67 4.03 13.05 5.17
CA ALA A 67 2.57 13.14 5.16
C ALA A 67 2.05 13.75 3.86
N CYS A 68 2.62 14.89 3.44
CA CYS A 68 2.18 15.60 2.24
C CYS A 68 2.44 14.77 0.97
N LEU A 69 3.62 14.17 0.82
CA LEU A 69 3.95 13.39 -0.38
C LEU A 69 3.17 12.08 -0.45
N ALA A 70 2.98 11.37 0.65
CA ALA A 70 2.21 10.14 0.66
C ALA A 70 0.74 10.40 0.32
N SER A 71 0.16 11.43 0.93
CA SER A 71 -1.21 11.90 0.66
C SER A 71 -1.39 12.32 -0.80
N SER A 72 -0.50 13.18 -1.30
CA SER A 72 -0.58 13.68 -2.68
C SER A 72 -0.37 12.57 -3.72
N ALA A 73 0.59 11.66 -3.49
CA ALA A 73 0.87 10.57 -4.43
C ALA A 73 -0.26 9.54 -4.47
N LEU A 74 -0.88 9.24 -3.33
CA LEU A 74 -2.08 8.40 -3.31
C LEU A 74 -3.25 9.06 -4.04
N ALA A 75 -3.49 10.35 -3.80
CA ALA A 75 -4.55 11.08 -4.50
C ALA A 75 -4.33 11.06 -6.03
N VAL A 76 -3.10 11.31 -6.50
CA VAL A 76 -2.73 11.19 -7.92
C VAL A 76 -2.99 9.77 -8.44
N GLY A 77 -2.57 8.74 -7.69
CA GLY A 77 -2.80 7.35 -8.10
C GLY A 77 -4.29 7.00 -8.22
N VAL A 78 -5.13 7.46 -7.28
CA VAL A 78 -6.58 7.26 -7.35
C VAL A 78 -7.20 7.97 -8.55
N VAL A 79 -6.80 9.22 -8.81
CA VAL A 79 -7.24 9.97 -9.99
C VAL A 79 -6.90 9.20 -11.26
N VAL A 80 -5.65 8.74 -11.40
CA VAL A 80 -5.21 7.97 -12.57
C VAL A 80 -5.97 6.65 -12.70
N TYR A 81 -6.17 5.93 -11.60
CA TYR A 81 -6.92 4.67 -11.57
C TYR A 81 -8.35 4.86 -12.12
N TYR A 82 -9.10 5.82 -11.57
CA TYR A 82 -10.49 6.03 -11.98
C TYR A 82 -10.62 6.67 -13.36
N LEU A 83 -9.69 7.54 -13.77
CA LEU A 83 -9.65 8.05 -15.13
C LEU A 83 -9.45 6.92 -16.15
N LEU A 84 -8.53 6.00 -15.89
CA LEU A 84 -8.28 4.86 -16.79
C LEU A 84 -9.43 3.84 -16.77
N LYS A 85 -10.09 3.66 -15.61
CA LYS A 85 -11.29 2.84 -15.49
C LYS A 85 -12.45 3.44 -16.29
N TRP A 86 -12.56 4.76 -16.34
CA TRP A 86 -13.56 5.44 -17.17
C TRP A 86 -13.25 5.39 -18.66
N LEU A 87 -12.00 5.66 -19.05
CA LEU A 87 -11.58 5.66 -20.46
C LEU A 87 -11.68 4.28 -21.10
N SER A 88 -11.67 3.21 -20.30
CA SER A 88 -11.80 1.85 -20.79
C SER A 88 -12.44 0.98 -19.71
N PRO A 89 -13.79 0.98 -19.64
CA PRO A 89 -14.56 0.23 -18.66
C PRO A 89 -14.47 -1.26 -19.00
N VAL A 90 -13.91 -2.04 -18.08
CA VAL A 90 -13.92 -3.50 -18.14
C VAL A 90 -14.47 -3.98 -16.80
N ALA A 91 -15.43 -4.89 -16.83
CA ALA A 91 -15.96 -5.49 -15.62
C ALA A 91 -14.80 -6.19 -14.87
N PRO A 92 -14.67 -6.00 -13.54
CA PRO A 92 -13.69 -6.75 -12.76
C PRO A 92 -13.84 -8.25 -13.01
N ILE A 93 -12.73 -8.97 -13.08
CA ILE A 93 -12.73 -10.43 -13.19
C ILE A 93 -13.61 -10.99 -12.05
N GLY A 94 -14.72 -11.65 -12.40
CA GLY A 94 -15.71 -12.21 -11.45
C GLY A 94 -17.00 -11.40 -11.25
N MET A 95 -17.20 -10.27 -11.94
CA MET A 95 -18.46 -9.50 -11.91
C MET A 95 -19.04 -9.32 -13.33
N THR A 96 -20.37 -9.40 -13.48
CA THR A 96 -21.07 -9.04 -14.71
C THR A 96 -21.06 -7.51 -14.90
N ALA A 97 -20.98 -7.05 -16.16
CA ALA A 97 -20.93 -5.63 -16.51
C ALA A 97 -22.26 -4.87 -16.26
N ASP A 98 -23.29 -5.57 -15.79
CA ASP A 98 -24.63 -5.06 -15.54
C ASP A 98 -24.67 -4.29 -14.23
N GLY A 99 -24.37 -2.99 -14.30
CA GLY A 99 -24.41 -2.07 -13.18
C GLY A 99 -23.47 -0.87 -13.27
N THR A 100 -22.62 -0.79 -14.30
CA THR A 100 -21.64 0.30 -14.45
C THR A 100 -22.16 1.52 -15.22
N VAL A 101 -23.46 1.57 -15.52
CA VAL A 101 -24.11 2.73 -16.13
C VAL A 101 -24.54 3.71 -15.04
N GLY A 102 -23.78 4.80 -14.86
CA GLY A 102 -24.38 6.07 -14.44
C GLY A 102 -23.73 6.83 -13.29
N ASP A 103 -23.09 6.18 -12.31
CA ASP A 103 -22.52 6.92 -11.16
C ASP A 103 -21.04 7.28 -11.37
N GLY A 104 -20.87 8.28 -12.23
CA GLY A 104 -19.80 9.28 -12.27
C GLY A 104 -18.41 8.88 -11.78
N VAL A 105 -17.47 8.83 -12.73
CA VAL A 105 -16.02 9.02 -12.53
C VAL A 105 -15.72 10.04 -11.42
N SER A 106 -16.49 11.13 -11.39
CA SER A 106 -16.40 12.18 -10.39
C SER A 106 -16.70 11.68 -8.97
N SER A 107 -17.73 10.87 -8.75
CA SER A 107 -18.10 10.36 -7.41
C SER A 107 -17.02 9.40 -6.87
N GLY A 108 -16.53 8.47 -7.70
CA GLY A 108 -15.45 7.55 -7.34
C GLY A 108 -14.13 8.27 -7.06
N ILE A 109 -13.73 9.22 -7.93
CA ILE A 109 -12.54 10.06 -7.71
C ILE A 109 -12.69 10.90 -6.45
N LEU A 110 -13.85 11.52 -6.21
CA LEU A 110 -14.05 12.38 -5.04
C LEU A 110 -13.98 11.55 -3.76
N PHE A 111 -14.77 10.49 -3.65
CA PHE A 111 -14.82 9.68 -2.44
C PHE A 111 -13.46 9.04 -2.13
N TRP A 112 -12.90 8.29 -3.09
CA TRP A 112 -11.64 7.59 -2.88
C TRP A 112 -10.43 8.53 -2.90
N GLY A 113 -10.50 9.65 -3.62
CA GLY A 113 -9.46 10.66 -3.63
C GLY A 113 -9.37 11.39 -2.30
N ILE A 114 -10.52 11.74 -1.70
CA ILE A 114 -10.59 12.29 -0.34
C ILE A 114 -10.07 11.26 0.67
N ALA A 115 -10.52 10.01 0.58
CA ALA A 115 -10.03 8.95 1.47
C ALA A 115 -8.51 8.76 1.34
N ALA A 116 -7.99 8.67 0.10
CA ALA A 116 -6.56 8.58 -0.19
C ALA A 116 -5.77 9.76 0.36
N PHE A 117 -6.31 10.97 0.24
CA PHE A 117 -5.68 12.16 0.78
C PHE A 117 -5.65 12.15 2.31
N LEU A 118 -6.79 11.86 2.95
CA LEU A 118 -6.94 11.85 4.41
C LEU A 118 -6.15 10.73 5.07
N PHE A 119 -6.17 9.51 4.52
CA PHE A 119 -5.45 8.36 5.08
C PHE A 119 -3.98 8.31 4.63
N GLY A 120 -3.64 8.89 3.48
CA GLY A 120 -2.25 8.94 3.00
C GLY A 120 -1.33 9.74 3.91
N ALA A 121 -1.82 10.83 4.50
CA ALA A 121 -1.05 11.64 5.45
C ALA A 121 -0.63 10.86 6.71
N PRO A 122 -1.54 10.23 7.49
CA PRO A 122 -1.16 9.43 8.65
C PRO A 122 -0.34 8.20 8.26
N LEU A 123 -0.64 7.52 7.14
CA LEU A 123 0.17 6.39 6.69
C LEU A 123 1.61 6.79 6.34
N GLY A 124 1.78 7.92 5.65
CA GLY A 124 3.11 8.49 5.40
C GLY A 124 3.82 8.87 6.70
N LEU A 125 3.11 9.46 7.66
CA LEU A 125 3.67 9.76 8.97
C LEU A 125 4.11 8.49 9.71
N PHE A 126 3.31 7.43 9.72
CA PHE A 126 3.67 6.16 10.35
C PHE A 126 4.87 5.50 9.65
N GLY A 127 4.95 5.61 8.32
CA GLY A 127 6.15 5.23 7.56
C GLY A 127 7.41 5.93 8.06
N ASN A 128 7.33 7.25 8.29
CA ASN A 128 8.45 8.00 8.85
C ASN A 128 8.82 7.53 10.26
N LEU A 129 7.81 7.33 11.13
CA LEU A 129 8.00 6.92 12.52
C LEU A 129 8.53 5.48 12.64
N ALA A 130 8.28 4.62 11.66
CA ALA A 130 8.84 3.27 11.60
C ALA A 130 10.37 3.23 11.53
N ARG A 131 11.01 4.37 11.21
CA ARG A 131 12.46 4.53 11.25
C ARG A 131 13.03 4.67 12.67
N ILE A 132 12.19 4.90 13.68
CA ILE A 132 12.65 4.95 15.08
C ILE A 132 13.33 3.60 15.38
N PRO A 133 14.60 3.61 15.84
CA PRO A 133 15.33 2.38 16.12
C PRO A 133 14.79 1.68 17.37
N GLY A 134 15.00 0.36 17.44
CA GLY A 134 14.56 -0.46 18.57
C GLY A 134 13.05 -0.61 18.70
N ILE A 135 12.61 -0.93 19.93
CA ILE A 135 11.23 -1.32 20.25
C ILE A 135 10.22 -0.20 19.94
N GLY A 136 10.60 1.07 20.11
CA GLY A 136 9.71 2.20 19.88
C GLY A 136 9.22 2.35 18.44
N GLY A 137 9.97 1.84 17.45
CA GLY A 137 9.57 1.83 16.04
C GLY A 137 8.72 0.63 15.63
N LEU A 138 8.69 -0.44 16.43
CA LEU A 138 8.07 -1.71 16.08
C LEU A 138 6.57 -1.59 15.78
N PRO A 139 5.74 -0.89 16.59
CA PRO A 139 4.31 -0.77 16.30
C PRO A 139 4.04 -0.17 14.91
N PHE A 140 4.84 0.83 14.51
CA PHE A 140 4.71 1.46 13.19
C PHE A 140 5.15 0.52 12.06
N ARG A 141 6.20 -0.29 12.26
CA ARG A 141 6.66 -1.29 11.27
C ARG A 141 5.64 -2.41 11.06
N LEU A 142 4.89 -2.77 12.10
CA LEU A 142 3.85 -3.80 12.05
C LEU A 142 2.56 -3.35 11.38
N LEU A 143 2.36 -2.04 11.19
CA LEU A 143 1.13 -1.49 10.64
C LEU A 143 0.76 -2.09 9.28
N VAL A 144 1.69 -2.10 8.32
CA VAL A 144 1.41 -2.65 6.98
C VAL A 144 1.13 -4.16 7.02
N PRO A 145 1.96 -5.01 7.65
CA PRO A 145 1.64 -6.42 7.85
C PRO A 145 0.25 -6.67 8.48
N LEU A 146 -0.14 -5.87 9.47
CA LEU A 146 -1.45 -5.97 10.11
C LEU A 146 -2.59 -5.60 9.14
N ILE A 147 -2.46 -4.48 8.41
CA ILE A 147 -3.44 -4.09 7.39
C ILE A 147 -3.60 -5.20 6.35
N VAL A 148 -2.49 -5.75 5.86
CA VAL A 148 -2.51 -6.86 4.89
C VAL A 148 -3.24 -8.07 5.47
N TYR A 149 -2.91 -8.46 6.71
CA TYR A 149 -3.54 -9.61 7.36
C TYR A 149 -5.03 -9.43 7.55
N PHE A 150 -5.48 -8.27 8.05
CA PHE A 150 -6.89 -7.98 8.26
C PHE A 150 -7.66 -7.94 6.95
N GLU A 151 -7.19 -7.18 5.95
CA GLU A 151 -7.89 -7.07 4.68
C GLU A 151 -7.99 -8.42 3.96
N THR A 152 -6.89 -9.17 3.89
CA THR A 152 -6.91 -10.49 3.25
C THR A 152 -7.77 -11.49 3.99
N SER A 153 -7.84 -11.41 5.33
CA SER A 153 -8.74 -12.27 6.11
C SER A 153 -10.21 -11.94 5.85
N THR A 154 -10.58 -10.66 5.83
CA THR A 154 -11.96 -10.23 5.51
C THR A 154 -12.34 -10.62 4.09
N ARG A 155 -11.46 -10.42 3.10
CA ARG A 155 -11.72 -10.85 1.72
C ARG A 155 -11.85 -12.36 1.59
N LEU A 156 -11.01 -13.14 2.29
CA LEU A 156 -11.14 -14.60 2.29
C LEU A 156 -12.45 -15.05 2.95
N GLU A 157 -12.93 -14.37 3.98
CA GLU A 157 -14.20 -14.70 4.64
C GLU A 157 -15.42 -14.36 3.77
N VAL A 158 -15.41 -13.20 3.12
CA VAL A 158 -16.57 -12.65 2.41
C VAL A 158 -16.59 -13.04 0.93
N GLU A 159 -15.43 -13.10 0.29
CA GLU A 159 -15.32 -13.19 -1.18
C GLU A 159 -14.78 -14.54 -1.67
N ALA A 160 -14.13 -15.37 -0.84
CA ALA A 160 -13.47 -16.60 -1.32
C ALA A 160 -14.42 -17.57 -2.03
N ALA A 161 -15.66 -17.69 -1.55
CA ALA A 161 -16.66 -18.60 -2.12
C ALA A 161 -17.05 -18.24 -3.57
N THR A 162 -16.88 -16.97 -3.97
CA THR A 162 -17.30 -16.46 -5.29
C THR A 162 -16.12 -16.01 -6.16
N ALA A 163 -14.97 -15.68 -5.57
CA ALA A 163 -13.79 -15.20 -6.27
C ALA A 163 -12.99 -16.29 -7.02
N GLY A 164 -13.28 -17.56 -6.73
CA GLY A 164 -12.63 -18.71 -7.35
C GLY A 164 -11.25 -19.04 -6.78
N ARG A 165 -10.82 -20.28 -7.03
CA ARG A 165 -9.66 -20.91 -6.38
C ARG A 165 -8.35 -20.13 -6.54
N PHE A 166 -8.17 -19.47 -7.68
CA PHE A 166 -6.94 -18.71 -7.96
C PHE A 166 -6.82 -17.45 -7.08
N VAL A 167 -7.93 -16.71 -6.90
CA VAL A 167 -7.96 -15.51 -6.07
C VAL A 167 -7.79 -15.87 -4.59
N GLU A 168 -8.48 -16.93 -4.17
CA GLU A 168 -8.36 -17.48 -2.81
C GLU A 168 -6.92 -17.88 -2.47
N MET A 169 -6.24 -18.61 -3.36
CA MET A 169 -4.82 -18.95 -3.19
C MET A 169 -3.95 -17.70 -3.08
N THR A 170 -4.17 -16.72 -3.96
CA THR A 170 -3.38 -15.48 -3.99
C THR A 170 -3.51 -14.71 -2.67
N TRP A 171 -4.73 -14.47 -2.17
CA TRP A 171 -4.94 -13.79 -0.89
C TRP A 171 -4.40 -14.60 0.29
N SER A 172 -4.56 -15.93 0.28
CA SER A 172 -4.00 -16.80 1.32
C SER A 172 -2.48 -16.70 1.37
N THR A 173 -1.80 -16.71 0.22
CA THR A 173 -0.35 -16.52 0.14
C THR A 173 0.07 -15.15 0.66
N ILE A 174 -0.61 -14.08 0.24
CA ILE A 174 -0.33 -12.71 0.72
C ILE A 174 -0.48 -12.63 2.25
N ARG A 175 -1.53 -13.23 2.81
CA ARG A 175 -1.77 -13.28 4.25
C ARG A 175 -0.64 -14.00 5.00
N VAL A 176 -0.18 -15.14 4.50
CA VAL A 176 0.94 -15.89 5.10
C VAL A 176 2.22 -15.06 5.06
N ILE A 177 2.52 -14.41 3.93
CA ILE A 177 3.68 -13.53 3.81
C ILE A 177 3.61 -12.37 4.83
N ALA A 178 2.43 -11.80 5.04
CA ALA A 178 2.25 -10.75 6.04
C ALA A 178 2.57 -11.24 7.46
N VAL A 179 2.11 -12.44 7.84
CA VAL A 179 2.45 -13.05 9.14
C VAL A 179 3.96 -13.28 9.27
N LEU A 180 4.59 -13.85 8.23
CA LEU A 180 6.04 -14.08 8.24
C LEU A 180 6.83 -12.77 8.36
N ALA A 181 6.40 -11.71 7.66
CA ALA A 181 7.00 -10.38 7.76
C ALA A 181 6.86 -9.80 9.17
N ALA A 182 5.68 -9.94 9.79
CA ALA A 182 5.46 -9.50 11.17
C ALA A 182 6.37 -10.24 12.16
N LEU A 183 6.47 -11.57 12.05
CA LEU A 183 7.36 -12.39 12.88
C LEU A 183 8.84 -12.00 12.70
N ALA A 184 9.27 -11.77 11.45
CA ALA A 184 10.63 -11.33 11.17
C ALA A 184 10.94 -9.96 11.80
N LEU A 185 10.00 -9.01 11.72
CA LEU A 185 10.16 -7.68 12.34
C LEU A 185 10.26 -7.75 13.86
N VAL A 186 9.40 -8.56 14.50
CA VAL A 186 9.43 -8.78 15.96
C VAL A 186 10.73 -9.46 16.37
N GLY A 187 11.09 -10.56 15.69
CA GLY A 187 12.29 -11.33 15.96
C GLY A 187 13.56 -10.49 15.81
N HIS A 188 13.67 -9.71 14.73
CA HIS A 188 14.80 -8.79 14.52
C HIS A 188 14.89 -7.73 15.63
N THR A 189 13.75 -7.15 16.03
CA THR A 189 13.72 -6.13 17.09
C THR A 189 14.11 -6.70 18.46
N ALA A 190 13.61 -7.90 18.79
CA ALA A 190 13.98 -8.61 20.01
C ALA A 190 15.47 -8.97 20.02
N TRP A 191 16.00 -9.44 18.89
CA TRP A 191 17.42 -9.76 18.73
C TRP A 191 18.32 -8.55 18.95
N GLU A 192 18.01 -7.42 18.31
CA GLU A 192 18.76 -6.17 18.50
C GLU A 192 18.72 -5.67 19.95
N TRP A 193 17.56 -5.81 20.60
CA TRP A 193 17.39 -5.43 21.99
C TRP A 193 18.27 -6.28 22.93
N VAL A 194 18.22 -7.61 22.79
CA VAL A 194 19.06 -8.54 23.57
C VAL A 194 20.55 -8.29 23.33
N ARG A 195 20.97 -8.08 22.07
CA ARG A 195 22.36 -7.76 21.72
C ARG A 195 22.83 -6.47 22.40
N SER A 196 21.97 -5.45 22.43
CA SER A 196 22.26 -4.15 23.04
C SER A 196 22.31 -4.21 24.57
N ALA A 197 21.50 -5.07 25.20
CA ALA A 197 21.54 -5.32 26.64
C ALA A 197 22.86 -6.00 27.06
N ARG A 198 23.26 -7.07 26.36
CA ARG A 198 24.51 -7.81 26.62
C ARG A 198 25.77 -6.95 26.41
N GLY A 199 25.75 -6.03 25.46
CA GLY A 199 26.86 -5.10 25.23
C GLY A 199 27.05 -4.05 26.34
N ARG A 200 25.98 -3.75 27.09
CA ARG A 200 26.01 -2.80 28.20
C ARG A 200 26.60 -3.40 29.47
N GLU A 201 26.26 -4.66 29.75
CA GLU A 201 26.74 -5.44 30.90
C GLU A 201 28.25 -5.75 30.83
N ARG A 202 28.84 -5.84 29.63
CA ARG A 202 30.30 -6.04 29.46
C ARG A 202 31.15 -4.78 29.65
N ARG A 203 30.53 -3.61 29.78
CA ARG A 203 31.23 -2.31 29.93
C ARG A 203 31.20 -1.76 31.35
N THR A 204 30.41 -2.38 32.22
CA THR A 204 30.34 -2.14 33.67
C THR A 204 31.22 -3.15 34.38
#